data_AF-A0A350IU07-F1
#
_entry.id   AF-A0A350IU07-F1
#
_cell.length_a   1.000
_cell.length_b   1.000
_cell.length_c   1.000
_cell.angle_alpha   90.00
_cell.angle_beta   90.00
_cell.angle_gamma   90.00
#
_symmetry.space_group_name_H-M   'P 1'
#
loop_
_entity.id
_entity.type
_entity.pdbx_description
1 polymer ?
#
loop_
_entity_poly.entity_id
_entity_poly.type
_entity_poly.pdbx_seq_one_letter_code
_entity_poly.pdbx_strand_id
1 'polypeptide(L)'
;MAVAAGWGFAALVIHEHELDLREAGNALSPMGTLFADASSPLTAWPGWAIAAILGLSAARLRRGGLEPPAGRSNPREQTATELRAGLRREYAGARWALVALGVLTLADLARLAVSGVSALISVAGAGDGLVWMGVEAGGLVAATIALIAWLLSFRGQLERIGALRAPQTRPRRGAPGG
;
A
#
# COMPACT_ATOMS: atom_id res chain seq x y z
N MET A 1 13.35 -9.31 7.90
CA MET A 1 13.87 -8.68 9.13
C MET A 1 15.20 -7.99 8.90
N ALA A 2 16.26 -8.68 8.45
CA ALA A 2 17.57 -8.05 8.20
C ALA A 2 17.54 -6.86 7.21
N VAL A 3 16.79 -6.97 6.12
CA VAL A 3 16.64 -5.89 5.12
C VAL A 3 15.90 -4.67 5.69
N ALA A 4 14.87 -4.90 6.51
CA ALA A 4 14.09 -3.82 7.13
C ALA A 4 14.90 -3.08 8.21
N ALA A 5 15.68 -3.82 9.00
CA ALA A 5 16.62 -3.25 9.96
C ALA A 5 17.74 -2.47 9.24
N GLY A 6 18.27 -3.02 8.14
CA GLY A 6 19.27 -2.34 7.30
C GLY A 6 18.74 -1.03 6.68
N TRP A 7 17.47 -1.01 6.26
CA TRP A 7 16.83 0.22 5.79
C TRP A 7 16.64 1.25 6.91
N GLY A 8 16.19 0.82 8.10
CA GLY A 8 16.08 1.70 9.25
C GLY A 8 17.42 2.37 9.60
N PHE A 9 18.50 1.60 9.56
CA PHE A 9 19.86 2.10 9.80
C PHE A 9 20.34 3.05 8.68
N ALA A 10 20.10 2.69 7.41
CA ALA A 10 20.43 3.55 6.28
C ALA A 10 19.66 4.89 6.32
N ALA A 11 18.38 4.86 6.69
CA ALA A 11 17.57 6.06 6.83
C ALA A 11 18.06 6.98 7.95
N LEU A 12 18.55 6.40 9.07
CA LEU A 12 19.19 7.15 10.15
C LEU A 12 20.51 7.79 9.71
N VAL A 13 21.37 7.05 9.02
CA VAL A 13 22.65 7.57 8.49
C VAL A 13 22.42 8.70 7.49
N ILE A 14 21.41 8.57 6.63
CA ILE A 14 21.03 9.63 5.67
C ILE A 14 20.49 10.86 6.42
N HIS A 15 19.66 10.66 7.46
CA HIS A 15 19.12 11.74 8.29
C HIS A 15 20.24 12.55 8.98
N GLU A 16 21.18 11.87 9.63
CA GLU A 16 22.33 12.50 10.29
C GLU A 16 23.21 13.26 9.29
N HIS A 17 23.48 12.66 8.12
CA HIS A 17 24.27 13.32 7.08
C HIS A 17 23.63 14.62 6.56
N GLU A 18 22.32 14.63 6.36
CA GLU A 18 21.60 15.82 5.88
C GLU A 18 21.46 16.90 6.99
N LEU A 19 21.43 16.50 8.27
CA LEU A 19 21.53 17.46 9.39
C LEU A 19 22.91 18.13 9.44
N ASP A 20 24.00 17.35 9.32
CA ASP A 20 25.37 17.88 9.26
C ASP A 20 25.55 18.88 8.10
N LEU A 21 24.98 18.57 6.92
CA LEU A 21 25.02 19.47 5.77
C LEU A 21 24.28 20.78 6.04
N ARG A 22 23.17 20.74 6.79
CA ARG A 22 22.38 21.93 7.16
C ARG A 22 23.10 22.78 8.20
N GLU A 23 23.69 22.16 9.22
CA GLU A 23 24.48 22.85 10.25
C GLU A 23 25.73 23.50 9.66
N ALA A 24 26.33 22.87 8.63
CA ALA A 24 27.41 23.46 7.84
C ALA A 24 26.97 24.62 6.94
N GLY A 25 25.68 24.99 6.94
CA GLY A 25 25.12 26.11 6.16
C GLY A 25 24.88 25.81 4.68
N ASN A 26 24.93 24.53 4.27
CA ASN A 26 24.66 24.15 2.89
C ASN A 26 23.15 24.17 2.61
N ALA A 27 22.78 24.59 1.39
CA ALA A 27 21.42 24.46 0.91
C ALA A 27 21.11 22.98 0.64
N LEU A 28 20.21 22.39 1.43
CA LEU A 28 19.76 21.03 1.24
C LEU A 28 18.96 20.90 -0.06
N SER A 29 19.13 19.79 -0.77
CA SER A 29 18.20 19.41 -1.85
C SER A 29 16.79 19.21 -1.28
N PRO A 30 15.69 19.33 -2.05
CA PRO A 30 14.34 19.12 -1.53
C PRO A 30 14.12 17.75 -0.86
N MET A 31 14.82 16.71 -1.34
CA MET A 31 14.85 15.39 -0.68
C MET A 31 15.69 15.43 0.60
N GLY A 32 16.84 16.10 0.60
CA GLY A 32 17.66 16.33 1.79
C GLY A 32 16.93 17.12 2.87
N THR A 33 16.07 18.08 2.49
CA THR A 33 15.20 18.81 3.43
C THR A 33 14.15 17.89 4.04
N LEU A 34 13.55 16.99 3.26
CA LEU A 34 12.60 15.98 3.77
C LEU A 34 13.26 14.98 4.73
N PHE A 35 14.52 14.60 4.47
CA PHE A 35 15.27 13.78 5.40
C PHE A 35 15.68 14.57 6.63
N ALA A 36 16.16 15.80 6.50
CA ALA A 36 16.64 16.64 7.61
C ALA A 36 15.53 17.18 8.53
N ASP A 37 14.34 17.53 8.00
CA ASP A 37 13.23 18.05 8.80
C ASP A 37 12.56 16.97 9.68
N ALA A 38 12.91 15.70 9.49
CA ALA A 38 12.23 14.55 10.06
C ALA A 38 10.71 14.61 9.82
N SER A 39 10.01 13.58 10.27
CA SER A 39 8.57 13.40 10.07
C SER A 39 7.76 14.67 10.39
N SER A 40 6.92 15.11 9.44
CA SER A 40 6.15 16.35 9.53
C SER A 40 4.65 16.11 9.28
N PRO A 41 3.76 17.06 9.64
CA PRO A 41 2.33 16.97 9.30
C PRO A 41 2.08 16.80 7.80
N LEU A 42 2.98 17.35 6.95
CA LEU A 42 2.90 17.29 5.50
C LEU A 42 3.22 15.89 4.94
N THR A 43 3.98 15.09 5.68
CA THR A 43 4.34 13.71 5.30
C THR A 43 3.45 12.67 5.99
N ALA A 44 2.73 13.06 7.06
CA ALA A 44 1.84 12.19 7.82
C ALA A 44 0.48 11.90 7.16
N TRP A 45 -0.11 12.87 6.45
CA TRP A 45 -1.48 12.76 5.92
C TRP A 45 -1.71 11.74 4.78
N PRO A 46 -0.75 11.41 3.89
CA PRO A 46 -1.03 10.57 2.71
C PRO A 46 -1.51 9.15 3.08
N GLY A 47 -0.92 8.52 4.10
CA GLY A 47 -1.33 7.20 4.57
C GLY A 47 -2.80 7.19 5.01
N TRP A 48 -3.20 8.19 5.78
CA TRP A 48 -4.59 8.36 6.24
C TRP A 48 -5.57 8.63 5.10
N ALA A 49 -5.19 9.47 4.14
CA ALA A 49 -6.02 9.73 2.96
C ALA A 49 -6.23 8.46 2.12
N ILE A 50 -5.17 7.69 1.87
CA ILE A 50 -5.25 6.40 1.19
C ILE A 50 -6.15 5.42 1.96
N ALA A 51 -5.98 5.33 3.28
CA ALA A 51 -6.80 4.48 4.14
C ALA A 51 -8.28 4.85 4.05
N ALA A 52 -8.61 6.14 4.11
CA ALA A 52 -9.98 6.63 4.01
C ALA A 52 -10.61 6.31 2.64
N ILE A 53 -9.89 6.58 1.55
CA ILE A 53 -10.35 6.31 0.18
C ILE A 53 -10.59 4.82 -0.03
N LEU A 54 -9.62 3.97 0.34
CA LEU A 54 -9.72 2.52 0.20
C LEU A 54 -10.79 1.93 1.12
N GLY A 55 -10.92 2.44 2.34
CA GLY A 55 -11.95 2.04 3.29
C GLY A 55 -13.35 2.36 2.79
N LEU A 56 -13.56 3.58 2.28
CA LEU A 56 -14.84 3.99 1.65
C LEU A 56 -15.15 3.17 0.40
N SER A 57 -14.14 2.92 -0.44
CA SER A 57 -14.28 2.08 -1.63
C SER A 57 -14.63 0.63 -1.25
N ALA A 58 -13.99 0.06 -0.23
CA ALA A 58 -14.29 -1.27 0.28
C ALA A 58 -15.71 -1.35 0.85
N ALA A 59 -16.13 -0.33 1.62
CA ALA A 59 -17.49 -0.23 2.12
C ALA A 59 -18.52 -0.14 0.99
N ARG A 60 -18.24 0.65 -0.06
CA ARG A 60 -19.07 0.70 -1.28
C ARG A 60 -19.15 -0.67 -1.96
N LEU A 61 -18.03 -1.37 -2.15
CA LEU A 61 -18.00 -2.72 -2.72
C LEU A 61 -18.76 -3.75 -1.87
N ARG A 62 -18.87 -3.55 -0.56
CA ARG A 62 -19.70 -4.43 0.29
C ARG A 62 -21.19 -4.12 0.17
N ARG A 63 -21.54 -2.85 -0.10
CA ARG A 63 -22.93 -2.37 -0.20
C ARG A 63 -23.49 -2.40 -1.62
N GLY A 64 -22.66 -2.48 -2.66
CA GLY A 64 -23.05 -2.48 -4.08
C GLY A 64 -22.16 -3.34 -4.98
N GLY A 65 -22.69 -3.73 -6.14
CA GLY A 65 -21.97 -4.53 -7.14
C GLY A 65 -20.83 -3.78 -7.83
N LEU A 66 -19.91 -4.52 -8.47
CA LEU A 66 -18.82 -3.96 -9.27
C LEU A 66 -19.37 -3.07 -10.40
N GLU A 67 -18.97 -1.79 -10.41
CA GLU A 67 -19.14 -0.92 -11.57
C GLU A 67 -18.23 -1.41 -12.71
N PRO A 68 -18.67 -1.35 -13.98
CA PRO A 68 -17.82 -1.67 -15.13
C PRO A 68 -16.55 -0.82 -15.12
N PRO A 69 -15.39 -1.36 -15.55
CA PRO A 69 -14.11 -0.67 -15.48
C PRO A 69 -14.18 0.69 -16.19
N ALA A 70 -13.81 1.75 -15.48
CA ALA A 70 -13.84 3.11 -15.98
C ALA A 70 -12.84 3.27 -17.14
N GLY A 71 -13.32 3.75 -18.28
CA GLY A 71 -12.47 4.08 -19.45
C GLY A 71 -12.78 3.32 -20.75
N ARG A 72 -13.81 2.47 -20.81
CA ARG A 72 -14.28 1.89 -22.10
C ARG A 72 -15.75 2.20 -22.34
N SER A 73 -15.99 3.00 -23.36
CA SER A 73 -17.22 3.73 -23.66
C SER A 73 -18.37 2.90 -24.26
N ASN A 74 -18.27 1.57 -24.38
CA ASN A 74 -19.35 0.76 -24.95
C ASN A 74 -19.63 -0.52 -24.14
N PRO A 75 -20.61 -0.49 -23.22
CA PRO A 75 -21.13 -1.66 -22.53
C PRO A 75 -21.72 -2.74 -23.45
N ARG A 76 -22.03 -2.38 -24.71
CA ARG A 76 -22.65 -3.29 -25.70
C ARG A 76 -21.67 -4.22 -26.41
N GLU A 77 -20.36 -3.98 -26.33
CA GLU A 77 -19.36 -4.71 -27.14
C GLU A 77 -18.42 -5.60 -26.33
N GLN A 78 -18.33 -5.42 -25.01
CA GLN A 78 -17.44 -6.23 -24.18
C GLN A 78 -18.07 -7.58 -23.87
N THR A 79 -17.44 -8.64 -24.37
CA THR A 79 -17.81 -10.00 -24.00
C THR A 79 -17.55 -10.23 -22.51
N ALA A 80 -18.39 -11.04 -21.85
CA ALA A 80 -18.24 -11.35 -20.43
C ALA A 80 -16.86 -11.94 -20.07
N THR A 81 -16.12 -12.47 -21.04
CA THR A 81 -14.77 -13.02 -20.89
C THR A 81 -13.71 -11.91 -20.76
N GLU A 82 -13.83 -10.85 -21.55
CA GLU A 82 -12.93 -9.68 -21.51
C GLU A 82 -13.10 -8.89 -20.21
N LEU A 83 -14.34 -8.74 -19.75
CA LEU A 83 -14.64 -8.12 -18.47
C LEU A 83 -13.97 -8.87 -17.31
N ARG A 84 -14.09 -10.20 -17.28
CA ARG A 84 -13.42 -11.05 -16.26
C ARG A 84 -11.89 -10.96 -16.34
N ALA A 85 -11.33 -10.87 -17.55
CA ALA A 85 -9.88 -10.70 -17.73
C ALA A 85 -9.39 -9.33 -17.25
N GLY A 86 -10.15 -8.25 -17.50
CA GLY A 86 -9.89 -6.91 -16.97
C GLY A 86 -9.87 -6.90 -15.44
N LEU A 87 -10.93 -7.41 -14.82
CA LEU A 87 -11.05 -7.46 -13.36
C LEU A 87 -9.95 -8.32 -12.68
N ARG A 88 -9.49 -9.40 -13.34
CA ARG A 88 -8.35 -10.19 -12.85
C ARG A 88 -7.03 -9.42 -12.87
N ARG A 89 -6.81 -8.56 -13.88
CA ARG A 89 -5.63 -7.70 -13.95
C ARG A 89 -5.66 -6.61 -12.89
N GLU A 90 -6.81 -6.00 -12.66
CA GLU A 90 -6.99 -5.04 -11.56
C GLU A 90 -6.72 -5.69 -10.20
N TYR A 91 -7.24 -6.91 -9.98
CA TYR A 91 -6.94 -7.67 -8.77
C TYR A 91 -5.43 -7.97 -8.61
N ALA A 92 -4.75 -8.35 -9.69
CA ALA A 92 -3.31 -8.57 -9.67
C ALA A 92 -2.54 -7.27 -9.36
N GLY A 93 -2.94 -6.15 -9.96
CA GLY A 93 -2.37 -4.83 -9.66
C GLY A 93 -2.55 -4.44 -8.20
N ALA A 94 -3.74 -4.66 -7.63
CA ALA A 94 -3.99 -4.40 -6.21
C ALA A 94 -3.16 -5.30 -5.28
N ARG A 95 -2.85 -6.55 -5.67
CA ARG A 95 -1.92 -7.40 -4.90
C ARG A 95 -0.50 -6.85 -4.91
N TRP A 96 -0.02 -6.36 -6.05
CA TRP A 96 1.29 -5.71 -6.14
C TRP A 96 1.33 -4.43 -5.29
N ALA A 97 0.28 -3.61 -5.33
CA ALA A 97 0.15 -2.45 -4.46
C ALA A 97 0.20 -2.84 -2.98
N LEU A 98 -0.44 -3.95 -2.59
CA LEU A 98 -0.39 -4.44 -1.21
C LEU A 98 1.02 -4.87 -0.80
N VAL A 99 1.77 -5.54 -1.69
CA VAL A 99 3.16 -5.91 -1.42
C VAL A 99 4.01 -4.65 -1.23
N ALA A 100 3.91 -3.68 -2.14
CA ALA A 100 4.66 -2.43 -2.05
C ALA A 100 4.35 -1.65 -0.77
N LEU A 101 3.06 -1.49 -0.44
CA LEU A 101 2.62 -0.78 0.77
C LEU A 101 3.02 -1.54 2.05
N GLY A 102 2.98 -2.87 2.04
CA GLY A 102 3.46 -3.70 3.14
C GLY A 102 4.96 -3.54 3.39
N VAL A 103 5.78 -3.52 2.33
CA VAL A 103 7.22 -3.23 2.43
C VAL A 103 7.46 -1.85 3.01
N LEU A 104 6.74 -0.82 2.52
CA LEU A 104 6.86 0.54 3.02
C LEU A 104 6.48 0.64 4.51
N THR A 105 5.39 -0.02 4.90
CA THR A 105 4.92 -0.05 6.29
C THR A 105 5.94 -0.71 7.21
N LEU A 106 6.54 -1.82 6.79
CA LEU A 106 7.58 -2.51 7.56
C LEU A 106 8.86 -1.67 7.67
N ALA A 107 9.26 -1.02 6.59
CA ALA A 107 10.41 -0.12 6.57
C ALA A 107 10.22 1.05 7.54
N ASP A 108 9.01 1.63 7.55
CA ASP A 108 8.70 2.77 8.42
C ASP A 108 8.54 2.37 9.89
N LEU A 109 7.94 1.21 10.17
CA LEU A 109 7.92 0.64 11.53
C LEU A 109 9.33 0.32 12.05
N ALA A 110 10.21 -0.18 11.18
CA ALA A 110 11.61 -0.41 11.54
C ALA A 110 12.33 0.91 11.86
N ARG A 111 12.13 1.94 11.04
CA ARG A 111 12.65 3.29 11.27
C ARG A 111 12.17 3.84 12.62
N LEU A 112 10.86 3.78 12.89
CA LEU A 112 10.26 4.20 14.17
C LEU A 112 10.84 3.43 15.36
N ALA A 113 11.02 2.11 15.23
CA ALA A 113 11.59 1.30 16.30
C ALA A 113 13.03 1.67 16.62
N VAL A 114 13.89 1.88 15.60
CA VAL A 114 15.29 2.26 15.81
C VAL A 114 15.39 3.67 16.40
N SER A 115 14.62 4.63 15.89
CA SER A 115 14.57 5.98 16.47
C SER A 115 14.07 5.96 17.92
N GLY A 116 13.06 5.14 18.23
CA GLY A 116 12.56 4.97 19.59
C GLY A 116 13.60 4.40 20.56
N VAL A 117 14.35 3.37 20.13
CA VAL A 117 15.47 2.82 20.91
C VAL A 117 16.57 3.86 21.11
N SER A 118 16.89 4.65 20.08
CA SER A 118 17.92 5.69 20.12
C SER A 118 17.56 6.83 21.09
N ALA A 119 16.27 7.22 21.13
CA ALA A 119 15.76 8.17 22.11
C ALA A 119 15.80 7.62 23.54
N LEU A 120 15.52 6.33 23.75
CA LEU A 120 15.60 5.70 25.08
C LEU A 120 17.03 5.70 25.65
N ILE A 121 18.05 5.57 24.80
CA ILE A 121 19.46 5.64 25.20
C ILE A 121 20.00 7.09 25.21
N SER A 122 19.12 8.09 25.12
CA SER A 122 19.42 9.52 25.24
C SER A 122 20.40 10.08 24.19
N VAL A 123 20.35 9.58 22.95
CA VAL A 123 21.03 10.23 21.83
C VAL A 123 20.37 11.60 21.60
N ALA A 124 21.18 12.66 21.57
CA ALA A 124 20.69 14.02 21.37
C ALA A 124 19.93 14.15 20.03
N GLY A 125 18.76 14.80 20.04
CA GLY A 125 17.92 15.01 18.85
C GLY A 125 17.10 13.79 18.40
N ALA A 126 17.38 12.57 18.88
CA ALA A 126 16.68 11.35 18.41
C ALA A 126 15.20 11.26 18.83
N GLY A 127 14.79 12.03 19.83
CA GLY A 127 13.39 12.12 20.28
C GLY A 127 12.55 13.12 19.47
N ASP A 128 13.20 14.03 18.75
CA ASP A 128 12.52 15.08 18.01
C ASP A 128 11.82 14.46 16.78
N GLY A 129 10.50 14.54 16.76
CA GLY A 129 9.68 13.99 15.66
C GLY A 129 9.19 12.55 15.85
N LEU A 130 9.50 11.85 16.95
CA LEU A 130 9.00 10.48 17.21
C LEU A 130 7.47 10.39 17.19
N VAL A 131 6.79 11.42 17.70
CA VAL A 131 5.33 11.49 17.68
C VAL A 131 4.81 11.50 16.24
N TRP A 132 5.41 12.33 15.38
CA TRP A 132 5.03 12.42 13.97
C TRP A 132 5.36 11.14 13.19
N MET A 133 6.51 10.52 13.47
CA MET A 133 6.87 9.22 12.88
C MET A 133 5.85 8.14 13.28
N GLY A 134 5.34 8.18 14.51
CA GLY A 134 4.25 7.32 14.96
C GLY A 134 2.95 7.54 14.19
N VAL A 135 2.59 8.79 13.90
CA VAL A 135 1.40 9.14 13.10
C VAL A 135 1.54 8.68 11.65
N GLU A 136 2.72 8.83 11.05
CA GLU A 136 3.05 8.32 9.70
C GLU A 136 2.90 6.80 9.62
N ALA A 137 3.58 6.08 10.52
CA ALA A 137 3.54 4.63 10.57
C ALA A 137 2.10 4.14 10.80
N GLY A 138 1.36 4.80 11.69
CA GLY A 138 -0.06 4.52 11.92
C GLY A 138 -0.91 4.69 10.66
N GLY A 139 -0.68 5.75 9.88
CA GLY A 139 -1.36 5.98 8.61
C GLY A 139 -1.07 4.90 7.56
N LEU A 140 0.18 4.44 7.46
CA LEU A 140 0.57 3.35 6.54
C LEU A 140 -0.01 1.99 6.96
N VAL A 141 -0.04 1.69 8.26
CA VAL A 141 -0.72 0.51 8.81
C VAL A 141 -2.21 0.56 8.49
N ALA A 142 -2.87 1.70 8.72
CA ALA A 142 -4.28 1.88 8.41
C ALA A 142 -4.56 1.70 6.90
N ALA A 143 -3.72 2.26 6.03
CA ALA A 143 -3.83 2.10 4.58
C ALA A 143 -3.69 0.63 4.16
N THR A 144 -2.73 -0.09 4.75
CA THR A 144 -2.52 -1.51 4.49
C THR A 144 -3.75 -2.34 4.88
N ILE A 145 -4.32 -2.09 6.06
CA ILE A 145 -5.54 -2.77 6.51
C ILE A 145 -6.71 -2.45 5.58
N ALA A 146 -6.89 -1.20 5.18
CA ALA A 146 -7.94 -0.78 4.26
C ALA A 146 -7.79 -1.46 2.88
N LEU A 147 -6.57 -1.58 2.36
CA LEU A 147 -6.28 -2.28 1.11
C LEU A 147 -6.57 -3.78 1.20
N ILE A 148 -6.24 -4.43 2.32
CA ILE A 148 -6.61 -5.83 2.58
C ILE A 148 -8.13 -5.98 2.57
N ALA A 149 -8.85 -5.12 3.30
CA ALA A 149 -10.31 -5.16 3.35
C ALA A 149 -10.93 -4.96 1.97
N TRP A 150 -10.36 -4.07 1.16
CA TRP A 150 -10.76 -3.84 -0.23
C TRP A 150 -10.53 -5.09 -1.09
N LEU A 151 -9.32 -5.69 -1.05
CA LEU A 151 -8.96 -6.89 -1.80
C LEU A 151 -9.86 -8.09 -1.47
N LEU A 152 -10.17 -8.30 -0.19
CA LEU A 152 -11.08 -9.37 0.25
C LEU A 152 -12.51 -9.14 -0.28
N SER A 153 -12.98 -7.90 -0.24
CA SER A 153 -14.31 -7.53 -0.74
C SER A 153 -14.39 -7.71 -2.26
N PHE A 154 -13.35 -7.27 -2.98
CA PHE A 154 -13.24 -7.41 -4.43
C PHE A 154 -13.15 -8.88 -4.86
N ARG A 155 -12.34 -9.69 -4.18
CA ARG A 155 -12.26 -11.14 -4.41
C ARG A 155 -13.62 -11.80 -4.26
N GLY A 156 -14.36 -11.50 -3.19
CA GLY A 156 -15.71 -12.04 -2.99
C GLY A 156 -16.65 -11.69 -4.16
N GLN A 157 -16.54 -10.48 -4.73
CA GLN A 157 -17.28 -10.11 -5.95
C GLN A 157 -16.86 -10.97 -7.15
N LEU A 158 -15.56 -11.18 -7.37
CA LEU A 158 -15.02 -11.98 -8.46
C LEU A 158 -15.46 -13.45 -8.38
N GLU A 159 -15.52 -14.01 -7.18
CA GLU A 159 -16.03 -15.37 -6.95
C GLU A 159 -17.51 -15.47 -7.29
N ARG A 160 -18.33 -14.48 -6.91
CA ARG A 160 -19.77 -14.43 -7.26
C ARG A 160 -20.03 -14.40 -8.76
N ILE A 161 -19.24 -13.66 -9.53
CA ILE A 161 -19.37 -13.60 -11.01
C ILE A 161 -18.68 -14.76 -11.74
N GLY A 162 -18.14 -15.74 -10.99
CA GLY A 162 -17.45 -16.91 -11.53
C GLY A 162 -16.12 -16.59 -12.22
N ALA A 163 -15.53 -15.40 -12.02
CA ALA A 163 -14.29 -14.99 -12.67
C ALA A 163 -13.05 -15.75 -12.18
N LEU A 164 -13.14 -16.38 -11.00
CA LEU A 164 -12.04 -17.13 -10.38
C LEU A 164 -12.22 -18.66 -10.46
N ARG A 165 -13.38 -19.17 -10.92
CA ARG A 165 -13.55 -20.61 -11.16
C ARG A 165 -12.88 -20.98 -12.48
N ALA A 166 -12.05 -22.02 -12.46
CA ALA A 166 -11.51 -22.62 -13.67
C ALA A 166 -12.65 -23.06 -14.61
N PRO A 167 -12.46 -23.05 -15.94
CA PRO A 167 -13.45 -23.57 -16.87
C PRO A 167 -13.77 -24.99 -16.44
N GLN A 168 -15.03 -25.26 -16.06
CA GLN A 168 -15.47 -26.64 -15.96
C GLN A 168 -15.40 -27.21 -17.38
N THR A 169 -14.37 -28.02 -17.64
CA THR A 169 -14.34 -28.92 -18.78
C THR A 169 -15.55 -29.83 -18.63
N ARG A 170 -16.67 -29.43 -19.23
CA ARG A 170 -17.90 -30.22 -19.26
C ARG A 170 -17.51 -31.54 -19.93
N PRO A 171 -17.59 -32.69 -19.25
CA PRO A 171 -17.36 -33.96 -19.93
C PRO A 171 -18.34 -34.02 -21.10
N ARG A 172 -17.79 -34.23 -22.29
CA ARG A 172 -18.52 -34.32 -23.55
C ARG A 172 -19.49 -35.50 -23.43
N ARG A 173 -20.71 -35.25 -22.97
CA ARG A 173 -21.79 -36.24 -22.98
C ARG A 173 -22.11 -36.52 -24.45
N GLY A 174 -21.89 -37.76 -24.86
CA GLY A 174 -22.39 -38.31 -26.11
C GLY A 174 -21.35 -38.40 -27.21
N ALA A 175 -20.62 -39.51 -27.25
CA ALA A 175 -20.48 -40.22 -28.51
C ALA A 175 -21.37 -41.47 -28.38
N PRO A 176 -22.54 -41.52 -29.03
CA PRO A 176 -23.17 -42.80 -29.32
C PRO A 176 -22.44 -43.41 -30.51
N GLY A 177 -21.74 -44.51 -30.28
CA GLY A 177 -21.20 -45.39 -31.31
C GLY A 177 -20.87 -46.72 -30.64
N GLY A 178 -21.34 -47.86 -31.10
CA GLY A 178 -22.19 -48.24 -32.24
C GLY A 178 -22.56 -49.71 -32.03
#